data_AF-A0A553FGU2-F1
#
_entry.id   AF-A0A553FGU2-F1
#
_cell.length_a   1.000
_cell.length_b   1.000
_cell.length_c   1.000
_cell.angle_alpha   90.00
_cell.angle_beta   90.00
_cell.angle_gamma   90.00
#
_symmetry.space_group_name_H-M   'P 1'
#
loop_
_entity.id
_entity.type
_entity.pdbx_description
1 polymer ?
#
loop_
_entity_poly.entity_id
_entity_poly.type
_entity_poly.pdbx_seq_one_letter_code
_entity_poly.pdbx_strand_id
1 'polypeptide(L)'
;MDNKPFATSTASLNDPLQTRPSISHENIETITNNVIPSVGQSNSHVYTSTTSEYPEPEKSDELNLLIAKAEQFFSAHLFTDAMDYYSQVEEMDELSAKQIKGDWLAAAYQWVNQNQYSLVSNFLSESLNIQPYDHDWLLLKIEWLKKNNKIAEAVEAYQNLIRHAFDLDKEKVWTEQMHIMALQKLLYLKEHKSWSEIINFCALLLSYDANYVPYILAISEAYIYQDDATSAISYLDSIRYDENYQAKIQYLYQLIDAENNIAHAIALTKVNEHFIVDAQINNQHDSALMIDTGASITVISKDYFELLQNHQGYEKARDMVINTAGGDEQAFSIKVDQFSIGGYVLNNFEVVVMELPNFDKADGLLGMNFLKQFKFSIDQNNAHLYLEPHQ
;
A
#
# COMPACT_ATOMS: atom_id res chain seq x y z
N MET A 1 13.14 -20.13 -12.41
CA MET A 1 13.11 -18.92 -11.55
C MET A 1 11.69 -18.89 -11.03
N ASP A 2 11.55 -19.55 -9.90
CA ASP A 2 10.34 -20.30 -9.58
C ASP A 2 9.40 -19.45 -8.75
N ASN A 3 8.28 -19.07 -9.36
CA ASN A 3 7.13 -18.47 -8.68
C ASN A 3 6.58 -19.48 -7.66
N LYS A 4 6.89 -19.29 -6.37
CA LYS A 4 6.16 -19.96 -5.30
C LYS A 4 4.75 -19.35 -5.18
N PRO A 5 3.69 -20.16 -5.06
CA PRO A 5 2.34 -19.65 -4.88
C PRO A 5 2.15 -19.20 -3.42
N PHE A 6 1.91 -17.91 -3.21
CA PHE A 6 1.43 -17.39 -1.93
C PHE A 6 0.06 -18.00 -1.61
N ALA A 7 -0.08 -18.57 -0.41
CA ALA A 7 -1.34 -19.07 0.10
C ALA A 7 -2.35 -17.92 0.22
N THR A 8 -3.42 -17.96 -0.58
CA THR A 8 -4.55 -17.05 -0.49
C THR A 8 -5.33 -17.31 0.79
N SER A 9 -5.01 -16.58 1.86
CA SER A 9 -5.90 -16.43 3.02
C SER A 9 -6.95 -15.37 2.69
N THR A 10 -8.17 -15.80 2.41
CA THR A 10 -9.35 -14.93 2.32
C THR A 10 -9.80 -14.54 3.73
N ALA A 11 -9.05 -13.66 4.38
CA ALA A 11 -9.54 -12.91 5.52
C ALA A 11 -10.17 -11.62 4.98
N SER A 12 -11.50 -11.57 4.96
CA SER A 12 -12.28 -10.37 4.66
C SER A 12 -12.07 -9.32 5.75
N LEU A 13 -10.94 -8.62 5.71
CA LEU A 13 -10.72 -7.37 6.42
C LEU A 13 -11.38 -6.27 5.57
N ASN A 14 -12.42 -5.66 6.12
CA ASN A 14 -13.09 -4.50 5.52
C ASN A 14 -12.03 -3.47 5.08
N ASP A 15 -11.91 -3.29 3.78
CA ASP A 15 -11.05 -2.28 3.18
C ASP A 15 -11.60 -0.89 3.52
N PRO A 16 -10.82 0.01 4.15
CA PRO A 16 -11.22 1.40 4.35
C PRO A 16 -11.42 2.16 3.02
N LEU A 17 -10.93 1.64 1.89
CA LEU A 17 -11.27 2.14 0.55
C LEU A 17 -12.71 1.77 0.12
N GLN A 18 -13.40 0.90 0.88
CA GLN A 18 -14.81 0.56 0.69
C GLN A 18 -15.76 1.23 1.69
N THR A 19 -15.28 1.96 2.70
CA THR A 19 -16.17 2.76 3.56
C THR A 19 -16.61 4.01 2.83
N ARG A 20 -17.66 3.87 2.01
CA ARG A 20 -18.48 4.99 1.54
C ARG A 20 -18.99 5.77 2.77
N PRO A 21 -18.84 7.10 2.83
CA PRO A 21 -19.87 7.89 3.47
C PRO A 21 -21.14 7.70 2.63
N SER A 22 -22.20 7.19 3.25
CA SER A 22 -23.54 7.20 2.69
C SER A 22 -23.99 8.65 2.49
N ILE A 23 -23.66 9.23 1.33
CA ILE A 23 -24.31 10.45 0.85
C ILE A 23 -25.63 9.98 0.24
N SER A 24 -26.72 10.24 0.99
CA SER A 24 -28.08 10.03 0.53
C SER A 24 -28.27 10.63 -0.86
N HIS A 25 -28.90 9.85 -1.74
CA HIS A 25 -29.23 10.19 -3.13
C HIS A 25 -30.35 11.25 -3.22
N GLU A 26 -30.14 12.43 -2.64
CA GLU A 26 -31.09 13.53 -2.76
C GLU A 26 -30.49 14.92 -3.04
N ASN A 27 -29.15 15.08 -3.17
CA ASN A 27 -28.56 16.42 -3.33
C ASN A 27 -27.51 16.59 -4.46
N ILE A 28 -27.53 15.78 -5.52
CA ILE A 28 -26.63 15.97 -6.70
C ILE A 28 -27.36 16.51 -7.95
N GLU A 29 -28.67 16.71 -7.89
CA GLU A 29 -29.42 17.47 -8.91
C GLU A 29 -29.90 18.81 -8.35
N THR A 30 -28.99 19.74 -8.01
CA THR A 30 -29.33 21.18 -7.84
C THR A 30 -28.10 22.06 -7.62
N ILE A 31 -27.05 21.92 -8.45
CA ILE A 31 -26.03 22.98 -8.58
C ILE A 31 -25.71 23.21 -10.05
N THR A 32 -26.76 23.36 -10.85
CA THR A 32 -26.73 24.02 -12.17
C THR A 32 -28.05 24.74 -12.33
N ASN A 33 -28.24 25.83 -11.57
CA ASN A 33 -29.13 26.95 -11.87
C ASN A 33 -29.18 27.90 -10.67
N ASN A 34 -29.29 29.19 -10.97
CA ASN A 34 -29.41 30.34 -10.06
C ASN A 34 -28.13 30.87 -9.41
N VAL A 35 -27.44 31.74 -10.16
CA VAL A 35 -27.14 33.08 -9.63
C VAL A 35 -27.64 34.12 -10.65
N ILE A 36 -28.88 34.57 -10.47
CA ILE A 36 -29.34 35.88 -10.87
C ILE A 36 -29.63 36.63 -9.56
N PRO A 37 -29.03 37.79 -9.27
CA PRO A 37 -29.51 38.62 -8.18
C PRO A 37 -30.52 39.66 -8.72
N SER A 38 -31.74 39.61 -8.18
CA SER A 38 -32.77 40.64 -8.34
C SER A 38 -32.64 41.73 -7.26
N VAL A 39 -32.90 42.96 -7.72
CA VAL A 39 -32.88 44.26 -7.03
C VAL A 39 -33.75 44.34 -5.76
N GLY A 40 -33.24 45.04 -4.74
CA GLY A 40 -34.00 45.59 -3.61
C GLY A 40 -33.42 46.93 -3.14
N GLN A 41 -34.21 48.00 -3.21
CA GLN A 41 -33.85 49.41 -2.93
C GLN A 41 -33.84 49.74 -1.42
N SER A 42 -32.91 50.61 -0.98
CA SER A 42 -33.23 51.98 -0.49
C SER A 42 -32.04 52.73 0.14
N ASN A 43 -31.78 53.92 -0.43
CA ASN A 43 -31.34 55.22 0.13
C ASN A 43 -30.08 55.32 1.03
N SER A 44 -29.21 56.33 0.95
CA SER A 44 -29.05 57.52 0.11
C SER A 44 -27.77 58.24 0.58
N HIS A 45 -26.88 58.66 -0.31
CA HIS A 45 -26.25 59.99 -0.28
C HIS A 45 -25.45 60.25 -1.57
N VAL A 46 -25.63 61.47 -2.09
CA VAL A 46 -25.18 62.00 -3.38
C VAL A 46 -23.79 62.65 -3.27
N TYR A 47 -23.09 62.68 -4.42
CA TYR A 47 -22.02 63.55 -4.95
C TYR A 47 -20.84 62.67 -5.40
N THR A 48 -20.33 62.63 -6.63
CA THR A 48 -20.56 63.37 -7.89
C THR A 48 -19.76 62.64 -8.98
N SER A 49 -20.30 62.62 -10.20
CA SER A 49 -19.59 62.58 -11.49
C SER A 49 -18.37 61.67 -11.66
N THR A 50 -18.56 60.54 -12.34
CA THR A 50 -17.54 60.01 -13.26
C THR A 50 -18.23 59.31 -14.42
N THR A 51 -17.81 59.71 -15.60
CA THR A 51 -18.29 59.45 -16.95
C THR A 51 -18.48 57.96 -17.27
N SER A 52 -19.67 57.61 -17.76
CA SER A 52 -19.87 56.41 -18.57
C SER A 52 -19.20 56.63 -19.93
N GLU A 53 -18.01 56.07 -20.13
CA GLU A 53 -17.43 55.93 -21.46
C GLU A 53 -18.19 54.84 -22.21
N TYR A 54 -19.04 55.23 -23.16
CA TYR A 54 -19.36 54.35 -24.27
C TYR A 54 -18.06 54.12 -25.04
N PRO A 55 -17.70 52.87 -25.40
CA PRO A 55 -16.51 52.64 -26.20
C PRO A 55 -16.64 53.41 -27.52
N GLU A 56 -15.57 54.11 -27.90
CA GLU A 56 -15.50 54.76 -29.21
C GLU A 56 -15.81 53.73 -30.31
N PRO A 57 -16.60 54.08 -31.34
CA PRO A 57 -17.08 53.13 -32.35
C PRO A 57 -15.96 52.35 -33.04
N GLU A 58 -14.77 52.94 -33.21
CA GLU A 58 -13.60 52.25 -33.79
C GLU A 58 -13.09 51.11 -32.91
N LYS A 59 -13.10 51.27 -31.57
CA LYS A 59 -12.64 50.24 -30.63
C LYS A 59 -13.59 49.03 -30.59
N SER A 60 -14.90 49.29 -30.74
CA SER A 60 -15.90 48.22 -30.83
C SER A 60 -15.77 47.41 -32.13
N ASP A 61 -15.49 48.07 -33.25
CA ASP A 61 -15.33 47.41 -34.54
C ASP A 61 -14.03 46.57 -34.60
N GLU A 62 -12.95 47.09 -34.02
CA GLU A 62 -11.67 46.36 -33.90
C GLU A 62 -11.81 45.11 -33.02
N LEU A 63 -12.45 45.23 -31.85
CA LEU A 63 -12.74 44.10 -30.97
C LEU A 63 -13.54 43.01 -31.69
N ASN A 64 -14.62 43.38 -32.36
CA ASN A 64 -15.46 42.43 -33.10
C ASN A 64 -14.66 41.71 -34.21
N LEU A 65 -13.73 42.40 -34.88
CA LEU A 65 -12.86 41.80 -35.89
C LEU A 65 -11.88 40.78 -35.28
N LEU A 66 -11.26 41.11 -34.15
CA LEU A 66 -10.34 40.19 -33.47
C LEU A 66 -11.07 38.93 -32.97
N ILE A 67 -12.26 39.10 -32.37
CA ILE A 67 -13.13 37.99 -31.95
C ILE A 67 -13.45 37.10 -33.15
N ALA A 68 -13.94 37.66 -34.25
CA ALA A 68 -14.31 36.90 -35.44
C ALA A 68 -13.12 36.13 -36.04
N LYS A 69 -11.92 36.72 -36.03
CA LYS A 69 -10.71 36.03 -36.47
C LYS A 69 -10.32 34.89 -35.53
N ALA A 70 -10.33 35.12 -34.22
CA ALA A 70 -10.03 34.08 -33.24
C ALA A 70 -10.95 32.86 -33.43
N GLU A 71 -12.26 33.08 -33.52
CA GLU A 71 -13.24 32.02 -33.76
C GLU A 71 -13.07 31.32 -35.12
N GLN A 72 -12.75 32.07 -36.17
CA GLN A 72 -12.50 31.52 -37.51
C GLN A 72 -11.29 30.58 -37.49
N PHE A 73 -10.16 31.02 -36.92
CA PHE A 73 -8.94 30.20 -36.86
C PHE A 73 -9.13 28.99 -35.95
N PHE A 74 -9.82 29.15 -34.81
CA PHE A 74 -10.15 28.03 -33.93
C PHE A 74 -11.01 26.97 -34.64
N SER A 75 -12.05 27.41 -35.36
CA SER A 75 -12.94 26.52 -36.13
C SER A 75 -12.21 25.81 -37.28
N ALA A 76 -11.14 26.41 -37.80
CA ALA A 76 -10.27 25.81 -38.81
C ALA A 76 -9.16 24.93 -38.20
N HIS A 77 -9.11 24.78 -36.87
CA HIS A 77 -8.06 24.10 -36.10
C HIS A 77 -6.64 24.68 -36.31
N LEU A 78 -6.57 25.96 -36.66
CA LEU A 78 -5.33 26.73 -36.76
C LEU A 78 -5.06 27.39 -35.40
N PHE A 79 -4.69 26.57 -34.42
CA PHE A 79 -4.70 26.97 -33.01
C PHE A 79 -3.64 28.01 -32.64
N THR A 80 -2.50 28.05 -33.33
CA THR A 80 -1.48 29.10 -33.12
C THR A 80 -2.07 30.48 -33.44
N ASP A 81 -2.63 30.65 -34.64
CA ASP A 81 -3.28 31.92 -35.03
C ASP A 81 -4.48 32.23 -34.13
N ALA A 82 -5.29 31.22 -33.81
CA ALA A 82 -6.43 31.40 -32.92
C ALA A 82 -6.01 31.97 -31.57
N MET A 83 -4.99 31.39 -30.94
CA MET A 83 -4.49 31.85 -29.65
C MET A 83 -3.83 33.24 -29.72
N ASP A 84 -3.13 33.55 -30.82
CA ASP A 84 -2.56 34.89 -31.04
C ASP A 84 -3.64 35.98 -31.09
N TYR A 85 -4.76 35.71 -31.77
CA TYR A 85 -5.91 36.62 -31.76
C TYR A 85 -6.64 36.62 -30.41
N TYR A 86 -6.74 35.48 -29.74
CA TYR A 86 -7.32 35.40 -28.39
C TYR A 86 -6.55 36.29 -27.39
N SER A 87 -5.21 36.26 -27.39
CA SER A 87 -4.41 37.11 -26.51
C SER A 87 -4.65 38.60 -26.75
N GLN A 88 -4.81 39.02 -28.00
CA GLN A 88 -5.17 40.41 -28.32
C GLN A 88 -6.58 40.78 -27.84
N VAL A 89 -7.54 39.83 -27.93
CA VAL A 89 -8.88 40.03 -27.36
C VAL A 89 -8.81 40.16 -25.84
N GLU A 90 -8.03 39.32 -25.17
CA GLU A 90 -7.86 39.33 -23.70
C GLU A 90 -7.22 40.63 -23.20
N GLU A 91 -6.24 41.16 -23.92
CA GLU A 91 -5.65 42.47 -23.64
C GLU A 91 -6.64 43.63 -23.80
N MET A 92 -7.58 43.53 -24.75
CA MET A 92 -8.52 44.61 -25.05
C MET A 92 -9.82 44.55 -24.26
N ASP A 93 -10.38 43.35 -24.05
CA ASP A 93 -11.63 43.11 -23.33
C ASP A 93 -11.66 41.71 -22.68
N GLU A 94 -11.41 41.68 -21.37
CA GLU A 94 -11.37 40.45 -20.56
C GLU A 94 -12.69 39.66 -20.62
N LEU A 95 -13.85 40.35 -20.70
CA LEU A 95 -15.15 39.70 -20.72
C LEU A 95 -15.37 38.90 -22.01
N SER A 96 -15.02 39.48 -23.17
CA SER A 96 -15.09 38.82 -24.46
C SER A 96 -14.11 37.64 -24.54
N ALA A 97 -12.89 37.81 -24.05
CA ALA A 97 -11.93 36.70 -23.97
C ALA A 97 -12.46 35.55 -23.11
N LYS A 98 -13.05 35.85 -21.94
CA LYS A 98 -13.67 34.84 -21.09
C LYS A 98 -14.79 34.08 -21.79
N GLN A 99 -15.59 34.75 -22.60
CA GLN A 99 -16.65 34.11 -23.40
C GLN A 99 -16.05 33.16 -24.44
N ILE A 100 -15.11 33.63 -25.27
CA ILE A 100 -14.42 32.81 -26.28
C ILE A 100 -13.78 31.58 -25.64
N LYS A 101 -13.06 31.79 -24.54
CA LYS A 101 -12.42 30.72 -23.77
C LYS A 101 -13.41 29.66 -23.33
N GLY A 102 -14.57 30.09 -22.79
CA GLY A 102 -15.64 29.20 -22.40
C GLY A 102 -16.15 28.32 -23.56
N ASP A 103 -16.35 28.93 -24.72
CA ASP A 103 -16.83 28.23 -25.92
C ASP A 103 -15.77 27.24 -26.46
N TRP A 104 -14.50 27.62 -26.44
CA TRP A 104 -13.38 26.77 -26.85
C TRP A 104 -13.16 25.59 -25.90
N LEU A 105 -13.25 25.83 -24.59
CA LEU A 105 -13.22 24.76 -23.59
C LEU A 105 -14.37 23.78 -23.81
N ALA A 106 -15.59 24.28 -24.04
CA ALA A 106 -16.74 23.42 -24.30
C ALA A 106 -16.51 22.51 -25.52
N ALA A 107 -16.00 23.07 -26.63
CA ALA A 107 -15.62 22.30 -27.81
C ALA A 107 -14.51 21.28 -27.51
N ALA A 108 -13.48 21.66 -26.78
CA ALA A 108 -12.35 20.79 -26.46
C ALA A 108 -12.76 19.62 -25.53
N TYR A 109 -13.63 19.84 -24.55
CA TYR A 109 -14.20 18.75 -23.75
C TYR A 109 -15.04 17.79 -24.60
N GLN A 110 -15.75 18.27 -25.63
CA GLN A 110 -16.42 17.39 -26.59
C GLN A 110 -15.41 16.56 -27.38
N TRP A 111 -14.31 17.15 -27.84
CA TRP A 111 -13.23 16.42 -28.53
C TRP A 111 -12.63 15.33 -27.65
N VAL A 112 -12.40 15.60 -26.36
CA VAL A 112 -11.96 14.60 -25.37
C VAL A 112 -12.94 13.43 -25.31
N ASN A 113 -14.25 13.71 -25.18
CA ASN A 113 -15.29 12.69 -25.09
C ASN A 113 -15.47 11.89 -26.40
N GLN A 114 -15.18 12.51 -27.54
CA GLN A 114 -15.23 11.88 -28.87
C GLN A 114 -13.91 11.17 -29.24
N ASN A 115 -12.95 11.07 -28.31
CA ASN A 115 -11.63 10.47 -28.51
C ASN A 115 -10.78 11.14 -29.61
N GLN A 116 -11.01 12.43 -29.88
CA GLN A 116 -10.23 13.22 -30.85
C GLN A 116 -8.91 13.71 -30.21
N TYR A 117 -8.10 12.77 -29.71
CA TYR A 117 -6.97 13.08 -28.82
C TYR A 117 -5.86 13.92 -29.47
N SER A 118 -5.59 13.74 -30.76
CA SER A 118 -4.61 14.56 -31.48
C SER A 118 -5.05 16.01 -31.59
N LEU A 119 -6.35 16.25 -31.78
CA LEU A 119 -6.90 17.60 -31.89
C LEU A 119 -6.79 18.33 -30.54
N VAL A 120 -7.17 17.66 -29.45
CA VAL A 120 -7.02 18.18 -28.08
C VAL A 120 -5.56 18.44 -27.74
N SER A 121 -4.66 17.51 -28.09
CA SER A 121 -3.23 17.65 -27.85
C SER A 121 -2.67 18.88 -28.56
N ASN A 122 -3.00 19.08 -29.85
CA ASN A 122 -2.53 20.24 -30.60
C ASN A 122 -3.06 21.55 -29.99
N PHE A 123 -4.35 21.60 -29.66
CA PHE A 123 -4.94 22.78 -29.03
C PHE A 123 -4.28 23.11 -27.68
N LEU A 124 -4.10 22.10 -26.81
CA LEU A 124 -3.44 22.26 -25.52
C LEU A 124 -1.98 22.67 -25.64
N SER A 125 -1.26 22.19 -26.66
CA SER A 125 0.12 22.59 -26.91
C SER A 125 0.24 24.08 -27.19
N GLU A 126 -0.65 24.64 -28.01
CA GLU A 126 -0.65 26.08 -28.31
C GLU A 126 -1.13 26.91 -27.12
N SER A 127 -2.23 26.51 -26.46
CA SER A 127 -2.80 27.29 -25.37
C SER A 127 -1.90 27.34 -24.13
N LEU A 128 -1.31 26.21 -23.73
CA LEU A 128 -0.38 26.15 -22.59
C LEU A 128 1.02 26.69 -22.93
N ASN A 129 1.36 26.86 -24.20
CA ASN A 129 2.60 27.56 -24.57
C ASN A 129 2.48 29.07 -24.27
N ILE A 130 1.30 29.66 -24.49
CA ILE A 130 1.04 31.09 -24.25
C ILE A 130 0.67 31.34 -22.78
N GLN A 131 -0.18 30.50 -22.19
CA GLN A 131 -0.62 30.62 -20.79
C GLN A 131 -0.34 29.32 -20.01
N PRO A 132 0.90 29.07 -19.56
CA PRO A 132 1.31 27.76 -19.00
C PRO A 132 0.62 27.34 -17.70
N TYR A 133 0.10 28.30 -16.94
CA TYR A 133 -0.50 28.08 -15.62
C TYR A 133 -1.99 28.43 -15.58
N ASP A 134 -2.60 28.63 -16.74
CA ASP A 134 -4.03 28.86 -16.81
C ASP A 134 -4.79 27.65 -16.26
N HIS A 135 -5.69 27.91 -15.31
CA HIS A 135 -6.37 26.84 -14.57
C HIS A 135 -7.27 26.00 -15.48
N ASP A 136 -7.99 26.63 -16.42
CA ASP A 136 -8.94 25.93 -17.27
C ASP A 136 -8.23 25.07 -18.32
N TRP A 137 -7.13 25.57 -18.90
CA TRP A 137 -6.29 24.79 -19.81
C TRP A 137 -5.64 23.60 -19.12
N LEU A 138 -5.18 23.76 -17.88
CA LEU A 138 -4.62 22.67 -17.09
C LEU A 138 -5.68 21.63 -16.71
N LEU A 139 -6.91 22.05 -16.35
CA LEU A 139 -8.03 21.14 -16.08
C LEU A 139 -8.41 20.33 -17.32
N LEU A 140 -8.47 20.96 -18.50
CA LEU A 140 -8.70 20.24 -19.76
C LEU A 140 -7.57 19.24 -20.05
N LYS A 141 -6.31 19.63 -19.81
CA LYS A 141 -5.15 18.73 -19.96
C LYS A 141 -5.26 17.52 -19.04
N ILE A 142 -5.65 17.71 -17.78
CA ILE A 142 -5.86 16.62 -16.83
C ILE A 142 -6.92 15.64 -17.34
N GLU A 143 -8.07 16.12 -17.81
CA GLU A 143 -9.13 15.24 -18.35
C GLU A 143 -8.67 14.48 -19.59
N TRP A 144 -7.96 15.15 -20.50
CA TRP A 144 -7.36 14.50 -21.67
C TRP A 144 -6.35 13.41 -21.28
N LEU A 145 -5.46 13.68 -20.32
CA LEU A 145 -4.48 12.72 -19.83
C LEU A 145 -5.15 11.51 -19.16
N LYS A 146 -6.19 11.74 -18.37
CA LYS A 146 -7.00 10.67 -17.74
C LYS A 146 -7.62 9.74 -18.77
N LYS A 147 -8.23 10.30 -19.83
CA LYS A 147 -8.81 9.50 -20.93
C LYS A 147 -7.78 8.69 -21.72
N ASN A 148 -6.53 9.17 -21.77
CA ASN A 148 -5.41 8.48 -22.41
C ASN A 148 -4.62 7.56 -21.45
N ASN A 149 -5.13 7.32 -20.23
CA ASN A 149 -4.47 6.50 -19.20
C ASN A 149 -3.05 6.99 -18.83
N LYS A 150 -2.77 8.28 -19.00
CA LYS A 150 -1.49 8.93 -18.70
C LYS A 150 -1.51 9.53 -17.29
N ILE A 151 -1.74 8.68 -16.29
CA ILE A 151 -2.02 9.14 -14.92
C ILE A 151 -0.83 9.84 -14.25
N ALA A 152 0.41 9.42 -14.51
CA ALA A 152 1.60 10.09 -13.98
C ALA A 152 1.73 11.53 -14.50
N GLU A 153 1.53 11.74 -15.81
CA GLU A 153 1.49 13.07 -16.41
C GLU A 153 0.32 13.90 -15.85
N ALA A 154 -0.82 13.28 -15.54
CA ALA A 154 -1.97 13.97 -14.95
C ALA A 154 -1.68 14.46 -13.52
N VAL A 155 -0.93 13.68 -12.73
CA VAL A 155 -0.45 14.10 -11.41
C VAL A 155 0.43 15.35 -11.54
N GLU A 156 1.38 15.36 -12.47
CA GLU A 156 2.22 16.55 -12.71
C GLU A 156 1.38 17.77 -13.12
N ALA A 157 0.35 17.58 -13.95
CA ALA A 157 -0.57 18.65 -14.33
C ALA A 157 -1.38 19.18 -13.12
N TYR A 158 -1.87 18.29 -12.25
CA TYR A 158 -2.49 18.68 -10.97
C TYR A 158 -1.52 19.47 -10.09
N GLN A 159 -0.27 19.07 -10.00
CA GLN A 159 0.74 19.78 -9.20
C GLN A 159 1.00 21.20 -9.72
N ASN A 160 1.07 21.37 -11.03
CA ASN A 160 1.17 22.71 -11.63
C ASN A 160 -0.09 23.54 -11.34
N LEU A 161 -1.28 22.94 -11.43
CA LEU A 161 -2.55 23.59 -11.13
C LEU A 161 -2.62 24.06 -9.66
N ILE A 162 -2.27 23.19 -8.71
CA ILE A 162 -2.28 23.47 -7.27
C ILE A 162 -1.27 24.55 -6.92
N ARG A 163 -0.03 24.46 -7.39
CA ARG A 163 1.04 25.42 -7.07
C ARG A 163 0.73 26.85 -7.53
N HIS A 164 -0.06 27.00 -8.57
CA HIS A 164 -0.42 28.30 -9.16
C HIS A 164 -1.88 28.70 -8.91
N ALA A 165 -2.55 28.03 -7.97
CA ALA A 165 -3.94 28.30 -7.63
C ALA A 165 -4.13 29.65 -6.92
N PHE A 166 -3.27 29.92 -5.92
CA PHE A 166 -3.38 31.05 -5.00
C PHE A 166 -4.76 31.15 -4.32
N ASP A 167 -5.40 29.99 -4.10
CA ASP A 167 -6.75 29.84 -3.58
C ASP A 167 -6.84 28.53 -2.79
N LEU A 168 -6.90 28.63 -1.47
CA LEU A 168 -6.82 27.47 -0.56
C LEU A 168 -7.97 26.47 -0.78
N ASP A 169 -9.17 26.94 -1.14
CA ASP A 169 -10.31 26.06 -1.36
C ASP A 169 -10.12 25.26 -2.64
N LYS A 170 -9.61 25.90 -3.71
CA LYS A 170 -9.26 25.20 -4.96
C LYS A 170 -8.09 24.24 -4.76
N GLU A 171 -7.03 24.65 -4.07
CA GLU A 171 -5.87 23.80 -3.78
C GLU A 171 -6.29 22.52 -3.08
N LYS A 172 -7.16 22.62 -2.07
CA LYS A 172 -7.70 21.47 -1.35
C LYS A 172 -8.51 20.56 -2.26
N VAL A 173 -9.43 21.12 -3.06
CA VAL A 173 -10.28 20.36 -3.97
C VAL A 173 -9.44 19.61 -5.01
N TRP A 174 -8.47 20.27 -5.62
CA TRP A 174 -7.63 19.65 -6.65
C TRP A 174 -6.65 18.63 -6.09
N THR A 175 -6.12 18.87 -4.88
CA THR A 175 -5.30 17.89 -4.16
C THR A 175 -6.10 16.62 -3.89
N GLU A 176 -7.34 16.74 -3.39
CA GLU A 176 -8.21 15.59 -3.14
C GLU A 176 -8.53 14.82 -4.43
N GLN A 177 -8.85 15.53 -5.53
CA GLN A 177 -9.11 14.90 -6.82
C GLN A 177 -7.88 14.15 -7.35
N MET A 178 -6.68 14.73 -7.21
CA MET A 178 -5.43 14.08 -7.56
C MET A 178 -5.23 12.81 -6.73
N HIS A 179 -5.48 12.85 -5.43
CA HIS A 179 -5.35 11.68 -4.56
C HIS A 179 -6.32 10.56 -4.96
N ILE A 180 -7.59 10.87 -5.19
CA ILE A 180 -8.60 9.90 -5.63
C ILE A 180 -8.16 9.21 -6.93
N MET A 181 -7.71 9.98 -7.92
CA MET A 181 -7.24 9.45 -9.19
C MET A 181 -6.01 8.54 -9.01
N ALA A 182 -5.03 8.98 -8.22
CA ALA A 182 -3.82 8.20 -7.97
C ALA A 182 -4.13 6.89 -7.24
N LEU A 183 -5.01 6.91 -6.24
CA LEU A 183 -5.45 5.72 -5.51
C LEU A 183 -6.17 4.72 -6.42
N GLN A 184 -7.00 5.18 -7.36
CA GLN A 184 -7.62 4.31 -8.36
C GLN A 184 -6.57 3.61 -9.24
N LYS A 185 -5.52 4.32 -9.66
CA LYS A 185 -4.41 3.71 -10.41
C LYS A 185 -3.65 2.69 -9.57
N LEU A 186 -3.40 2.98 -8.28
CA LEU A 186 -2.73 2.07 -7.36
C LEU A 186 -3.54 0.79 -7.14
N LEU A 187 -4.87 0.89 -7.00
CA LEU A 187 -5.76 -0.26 -6.93
C LEU A 187 -5.64 -1.15 -8.17
N TYR A 188 -5.69 -0.57 -9.37
CA TYR A 188 -5.50 -1.30 -10.62
C TYR A 188 -4.14 -2.02 -10.67
N LEU A 189 -3.05 -1.32 -10.32
CA LEU A 189 -1.71 -1.92 -10.31
C LEU A 189 -1.60 -3.07 -9.30
N LYS A 190 -2.24 -2.92 -8.13
CA LYS A 190 -2.28 -3.93 -7.08
C LYS A 190 -3.01 -5.20 -7.52
N GLU A 191 -4.17 -5.06 -8.18
CA GLU A 191 -4.91 -6.19 -8.75
C GLU A 191 -4.07 -6.99 -9.76
N HIS A 192 -3.20 -6.30 -10.49
CA HIS A 192 -2.30 -6.91 -11.48
C HIS A 192 -0.94 -7.32 -10.90
N LYS A 193 -0.72 -7.12 -9.59
CA LYS A 193 0.54 -7.42 -8.89
C LYS A 193 1.75 -6.71 -9.52
N SER A 194 1.54 -5.52 -10.09
CA SER A 194 2.59 -4.68 -10.68
C SER A 194 3.35 -3.92 -9.59
N TRP A 195 4.00 -4.64 -8.68
CA TRP A 195 4.62 -4.07 -7.47
C TRP A 195 5.70 -3.02 -7.79
N SER A 196 6.54 -3.28 -8.79
CA SER A 196 7.59 -2.33 -9.18
C SER A 196 7.03 -1.03 -9.78
N GLU A 197 5.89 -1.11 -10.49
CA GLU A 197 5.18 0.09 -10.95
C GLU A 197 4.56 0.87 -9.79
N ILE A 198 4.02 0.17 -8.77
CA ILE A 198 3.52 0.81 -7.55
C ILE A 198 4.64 1.58 -6.86
N ILE A 199 5.82 0.98 -6.70
CA ILE A 199 6.96 1.65 -6.05
C ILE A 199 7.34 2.92 -6.80
N ASN A 200 7.53 2.83 -8.12
CA ASN A 200 7.92 3.99 -8.93
C ASN A 200 6.84 5.10 -8.88
N PHE A 201 5.56 4.72 -8.95
CA PHE A 201 4.47 5.68 -8.94
C PHE A 201 4.28 6.33 -7.57
N CYS A 202 4.35 5.56 -6.48
CA CYS A 202 4.31 6.10 -5.13
C CYS A 202 5.52 6.99 -4.82
N ALA A 203 6.72 6.66 -5.32
CA ALA A 203 7.90 7.52 -5.15
C ALA A 203 7.69 8.89 -5.82
N LEU A 204 7.08 8.92 -7.02
CA LEU A 204 6.67 10.17 -7.66
C LEU A 204 5.64 10.93 -6.80
N LEU A 205 4.59 10.26 -6.32
CA LEU A 205 3.53 10.89 -5.53
C LEU A 205 4.07 11.47 -4.21
N LEU A 206 4.92 10.72 -3.50
CA LEU A 206 5.56 11.14 -2.25
C LEU A 206 6.60 12.24 -2.44
N SER A 207 7.12 12.44 -3.67
CA SER A 207 7.94 13.61 -3.97
C SER A 207 7.15 14.93 -3.92
N TYR A 208 5.83 14.85 -4.11
CA TYR A 208 4.91 15.98 -4.03
C TYR A 208 4.18 16.09 -2.69
N ASP A 209 3.74 14.96 -2.13
CA ASP A 209 3.10 14.89 -0.82
C ASP A 209 3.73 13.80 0.05
N ALA A 210 4.83 14.17 0.72
CA ALA A 210 5.69 13.26 1.46
C ALA A 210 5.01 12.55 2.64
N ASN A 211 3.89 13.10 3.16
CA ASN A 211 3.24 12.60 4.37
C ASN A 211 1.88 11.96 4.09
N TYR A 212 1.50 11.77 2.82
CA TYR A 212 0.24 11.13 2.49
C TYR A 212 0.28 9.64 2.81
N VAL A 213 -0.25 9.28 3.98
CA VAL A 213 -0.21 7.93 4.56
C VAL A 213 -0.67 6.83 3.60
N PRO A 214 -1.75 6.98 2.80
CA PRO A 214 -2.14 5.95 1.84
C PRO A 214 -1.07 5.60 0.81
N TYR A 215 -0.23 6.55 0.38
CA TYR A 215 0.90 6.26 -0.52
C TYR A 215 2.03 5.53 0.19
N ILE A 216 2.31 5.90 1.44
CA ILE A 216 3.30 5.24 2.29
C ILE A 216 2.89 3.77 2.54
N LEU A 217 1.60 3.51 2.78
CA LEU A 217 1.09 2.15 2.92
C LEU A 217 1.21 1.35 1.61
N ALA A 218 0.84 1.94 0.48
CA ALA A 218 0.90 1.27 -0.82
C ALA A 218 2.35 0.93 -1.22
N ILE A 219 3.30 1.85 -1.02
CA ILE A 219 4.71 1.60 -1.32
C ILE A 219 5.31 0.55 -0.36
N SER A 220 4.97 0.61 0.93
CA SER A 220 5.42 -0.39 1.91
C SER A 220 4.94 -1.78 1.53
N GLU A 221 3.65 -1.93 1.21
CA GLU A 221 3.07 -3.20 0.76
C GLU A 221 3.76 -3.72 -0.51
N ALA A 222 4.07 -2.85 -1.46
CA ALA A 222 4.78 -3.23 -2.69
C ALA A 222 6.24 -3.66 -2.46
N TYR A 223 6.93 -3.08 -1.48
CA TYR A 223 8.27 -3.54 -1.08
C TYR A 223 8.24 -4.90 -0.39
N ILE A 224 7.23 -5.17 0.45
CA ILE A 224 7.02 -6.49 1.07
C ILE A 224 6.89 -7.56 -0.02
N TYR A 225 6.03 -7.35 -1.02
CA TYR A 225 5.86 -8.31 -2.12
C TYR A 225 7.05 -8.41 -3.10
N GLN A 226 8.09 -7.60 -2.92
CA GLN A 226 9.36 -7.71 -3.63
C GLN A 226 10.50 -8.23 -2.73
N ASP A 227 10.14 -8.80 -1.58
CA ASP A 227 11.06 -9.34 -0.58
C ASP A 227 12.06 -8.29 -0.02
N ASP A 228 11.71 -7.00 -0.08
CA ASP A 228 12.50 -5.89 0.48
C ASP A 228 11.87 -5.35 1.77
N ALA A 229 11.94 -6.17 2.81
CA ALA A 229 11.46 -5.81 4.14
C ALA A 229 12.15 -4.57 4.72
N THR A 230 13.41 -4.31 4.36
CA THR A 230 14.18 -3.17 4.89
C THR A 230 13.56 -1.85 4.43
N SER A 231 13.30 -1.74 3.12
CA SER A 231 12.63 -0.57 2.55
C SER A 231 11.21 -0.43 3.10
N ALA A 232 10.45 -1.53 3.19
CA ALA A 232 9.11 -1.53 3.75
C ALA A 232 9.07 -0.99 5.20
N ILE A 233 9.94 -1.48 6.09
CA ILE A 233 10.02 -1.02 7.49
C ILE A 233 10.37 0.47 7.54
N SER A 234 11.30 0.94 6.71
CA SER A 234 11.67 2.36 6.69
C SER A 234 10.49 3.28 6.38
N TYR A 235 9.57 2.87 5.51
CA TYR A 235 8.35 3.61 5.22
C TYR A 235 7.30 3.44 6.32
N LEU A 236 7.08 2.23 6.84
CA LEU A 236 6.13 2.00 7.93
C LEU A 236 6.51 2.72 9.23
N ASP A 237 7.80 2.93 9.48
CA ASP A 237 8.29 3.63 10.65
C ASP A 237 7.93 5.12 10.64
N SER A 238 7.86 5.76 9.47
CA SER A 238 7.48 7.17 9.37
C SER A 238 6.00 7.41 9.75
N ILE A 239 5.17 6.37 9.63
CA ILE A 239 3.73 6.42 9.94
C ILE A 239 3.35 5.55 11.14
N ARG A 240 4.33 5.03 11.89
CA ARG A 240 4.14 4.01 12.94
C ARG A 240 3.01 4.32 13.93
N TYR A 241 2.80 5.60 14.25
CA TYR A 241 1.83 6.06 15.23
C TYR A 241 0.59 6.74 14.63
N ASP A 242 0.36 6.62 13.32
CA ASP A 242 -0.86 7.17 12.72
C ASP A 242 -2.10 6.40 13.21
N GLU A 243 -2.97 7.09 13.95
CA GLU A 243 -4.14 6.51 14.61
C GLU A 243 -5.19 5.95 13.62
N ASN A 244 -5.34 6.59 12.46
CA ASN A 244 -6.37 6.22 11.48
C ASN A 244 -6.02 4.93 10.74
N TYR A 245 -4.72 4.62 10.65
CA TYR A 245 -4.22 3.49 9.86
C TYR A 245 -3.51 2.39 10.69
N GLN A 246 -3.54 2.46 12.03
CA GLN A 246 -2.88 1.48 12.92
C GLN A 246 -3.13 0.02 12.54
N ALA A 247 -4.38 -0.34 12.23
CA ALA A 247 -4.72 -1.73 11.87
C ALA A 247 -4.00 -2.19 10.59
N LYS A 248 -3.90 -1.33 9.57
CA LYS A 248 -3.22 -1.65 8.32
C LYS A 248 -1.70 -1.66 8.50
N ILE A 249 -1.15 -0.74 9.29
CA ILE A 249 0.27 -0.70 9.64
C ILE A 249 0.68 -2.00 10.35
N GLN A 250 -0.06 -2.39 11.38
CA GLN A 250 0.19 -3.62 12.14
C GLN A 250 0.09 -4.87 11.27
N TYR A 251 -0.87 -4.90 10.33
CA TYR A 251 -0.99 -5.98 9.36
C TYR A 251 0.25 -6.09 8.46
N LEU A 252 0.79 -4.97 7.96
CA LEU A 252 1.99 -4.99 7.12
C LEU A 252 3.24 -5.43 7.89
N TYR A 253 3.40 -5.02 9.16
CA TYR A 253 4.44 -5.57 10.03
C TYR A 253 4.28 -7.09 10.23
N GLN A 254 3.05 -7.57 10.44
CA GLN A 254 2.79 -9.00 10.57
C GLN A 254 3.12 -9.78 9.29
N LEU A 255 2.90 -9.22 8.10
CA LEU A 255 3.30 -9.85 6.85
C LEU A 255 4.83 -10.01 6.77
N ILE A 256 5.57 -8.96 7.14
CA ILE A 256 7.04 -9.00 7.19
C ILE A 256 7.52 -10.05 8.19
N ASP A 257 6.96 -10.06 9.39
CA ASP A 257 7.31 -11.03 10.43
C ASP A 257 6.95 -12.46 10.00
N ALA A 258 5.81 -12.67 9.33
CA ALA A 258 5.42 -13.99 8.83
C ALA A 258 6.39 -14.51 7.77
N GLU A 259 6.84 -13.66 6.86
CA GLU A 259 7.83 -14.02 5.83
C GLU A 259 9.19 -14.35 6.45
N ASN A 260 9.64 -13.55 7.42
CA ASN A 260 10.82 -13.87 8.23
C ASN A 260 10.63 -15.18 8.99
N ASN A 261 9.46 -15.43 9.57
CA ASN A 261 9.18 -16.65 10.31
C ASN A 261 9.14 -17.90 9.41
N ILE A 262 8.66 -17.82 8.16
CA ILE A 262 8.71 -18.93 7.20
C ILE A 262 10.17 -19.33 6.90
N ALA A 263 11.09 -18.37 6.79
CA ALA A 263 12.51 -18.67 6.63
C ALA A 263 13.12 -19.41 7.84
N HIS A 264 12.53 -19.27 9.02
CA HIS A 264 12.95 -19.90 10.28
C HIS A 264 12.00 -21.02 10.75
N ALA A 265 11.09 -21.48 9.88
CA ALA A 265 10.12 -22.53 10.21
C ALA A 265 10.82 -23.89 10.28
N ILE A 266 10.59 -24.61 11.38
CA ILE A 266 11.07 -25.97 11.56
C ILE A 266 9.94 -26.91 11.15
N ALA A 267 10.16 -27.69 10.09
CA ALA A 267 9.18 -28.63 9.58
C ALA A 267 8.85 -29.72 10.61
N LEU A 268 7.57 -30.03 10.78
CA LEU A 268 7.06 -31.06 11.66
C LEU A 268 6.44 -32.19 10.86
N THR A 269 6.61 -33.42 11.33
CA THR A 269 5.86 -34.57 10.82
C THR A 269 4.62 -34.79 11.68
N LYS A 270 3.42 -34.62 11.10
CA LYS A 270 2.16 -34.93 11.79
C LYS A 270 1.90 -36.44 11.79
N VAL A 271 1.75 -37.04 12.97
CA VAL A 271 1.39 -38.44 13.16
C VAL A 271 0.18 -38.52 14.10
N ASN A 272 -0.98 -38.88 13.56
CA ASN A 272 -2.28 -38.77 14.25
C ASN A 272 -2.50 -37.33 14.75
N GLU A 273 -2.75 -37.16 16.05
CA GLU A 273 -2.94 -35.86 16.71
C GLU A 273 -1.63 -35.27 17.28
N HIS A 274 -0.49 -35.88 16.98
CA HIS A 274 0.81 -35.47 17.50
C HIS A 274 1.72 -34.91 16.41
N PHE A 275 2.62 -34.02 16.82
CA PHE A 275 3.66 -33.46 15.96
C PHE A 275 5.02 -33.99 16.40
N ILE A 276 5.81 -34.44 15.42
CA ILE A 276 7.16 -34.95 15.60
C ILE A 276 8.13 -33.95 14.97
N VAL A 277 9.21 -33.65 15.68
CA VAL A 277 10.29 -32.78 15.21
C VAL A 277 11.60 -33.55 15.19
N ASP A 278 12.40 -33.32 14.16
CA ASP A 278 13.75 -33.87 14.06
C ASP A 278 14.70 -33.09 14.96
N ALA A 279 15.43 -33.82 15.79
CA ALA A 279 16.46 -33.32 16.69
C ALA A 279 17.78 -34.03 16.42
N GLN A 280 18.88 -33.41 16.85
CA GLN A 280 20.20 -34.03 16.86
C GLN A 280 20.82 -33.98 18.24
N ILE A 281 21.42 -35.10 18.64
CA ILE A 281 22.27 -35.21 19.82
C ILE A 281 23.73 -35.22 19.37
N ASN A 282 24.53 -34.34 19.96
CA ASN A 282 25.96 -34.17 19.68
C ASN A 282 26.29 -33.97 18.18
N ASN A 283 25.36 -33.42 17.40
CA ASN A 283 25.45 -33.24 15.94
C ASN A 283 25.76 -34.52 15.14
N GLN A 284 25.51 -35.70 15.73
CA GLN A 284 25.89 -36.99 15.15
C GLN A 284 24.75 -38.00 15.14
N HIS A 285 23.80 -37.85 16.05
CA HIS A 285 22.71 -38.80 16.22
C HIS A 285 21.38 -38.11 16.01
N ASP A 286 20.70 -38.45 14.92
CA ASP A 286 19.35 -37.97 14.64
C ASP A 286 18.37 -38.64 15.61
N SER A 287 17.34 -37.89 16.02
CA SER A 287 16.27 -38.35 16.90
C SER A 287 14.94 -37.73 16.45
N ALA A 288 13.90 -38.55 16.33
CA ALA A 288 12.54 -38.08 16.09
C ALA A 288 11.82 -37.91 17.43
N LEU A 289 11.48 -36.68 17.81
CA LEU A 289 10.87 -36.41 19.12
C LEU A 289 9.45 -35.89 18.97
N MET A 290 8.50 -36.49 19.69
CA MET A 290 7.15 -36.00 19.76
C MET A 290 7.08 -34.76 20.67
N ILE A 291 6.48 -33.68 20.19
CA ILE A 291 6.33 -32.45 21.00
C ILE A 291 5.34 -32.70 22.12
N ASP A 292 5.80 -32.59 23.37
CA ASP A 292 4.98 -32.74 24.58
C ASP A 292 5.17 -31.54 25.52
N THR A 293 4.22 -30.59 25.44
CA THR A 293 4.21 -29.40 26.32
C THR A 293 3.83 -29.72 27.76
N GLY A 294 3.33 -30.93 28.05
CA GLY A 294 3.07 -31.42 29.40
C GLY A 294 4.32 -31.98 30.08
N ALA A 295 5.33 -32.37 29.31
CA ALA A 295 6.59 -32.88 29.84
C ALA A 295 7.50 -31.73 30.29
N SER A 296 7.90 -31.72 31.57
CA SER A 296 8.82 -30.70 32.08
C SER A 296 10.27 -30.86 31.57
N ILE A 297 10.64 -32.07 31.14
CA ILE A 297 11.97 -32.46 30.70
C ILE A 297 11.87 -33.36 29.47
N THR A 298 12.84 -33.25 28.56
CA THR A 298 12.93 -34.07 27.35
C THR A 298 13.30 -35.51 27.71
N VAL A 299 12.59 -36.46 27.10
CA VAL A 299 12.72 -37.89 27.36
C VAL A 299 13.11 -38.61 26.08
N ILE A 300 14.01 -39.58 26.17
CA ILE A 300 14.32 -40.54 25.11
C ILE A 300 14.03 -41.96 25.60
N SER A 301 13.64 -42.84 24.68
CA SER A 301 13.41 -44.26 24.97
C SER A 301 14.71 -44.95 25.35
N LYS A 302 14.61 -46.04 26.13
CA LYS A 302 15.77 -46.90 26.40
C LYS A 302 16.35 -47.50 25.12
N ASP A 303 15.51 -47.93 24.18
CA ASP A 303 15.95 -48.48 22.90
C ASP A 303 16.84 -47.48 22.14
N TYR A 304 16.41 -46.21 22.06
CA TYR A 304 17.22 -45.17 21.43
C TYR A 304 18.51 -44.89 22.22
N PHE A 305 18.45 -44.88 23.55
CA PHE A 305 19.63 -44.71 24.39
C PHE A 305 20.66 -45.84 24.22
N GLU A 306 20.23 -47.09 24.05
CA GLU A 306 21.13 -48.21 23.78
C GLU A 306 21.86 -48.03 22.44
N LEU A 307 21.19 -47.49 21.42
CA LEU A 307 21.84 -47.11 20.16
C LEU A 307 22.88 -46.02 20.37
N LEU A 308 22.56 -44.97 21.13
CA LEU A 308 23.52 -43.90 21.46
C LEU A 308 24.75 -44.45 22.19
N GLN A 309 24.55 -45.34 23.18
CA GLN A 309 25.63 -45.92 23.98
C GLN A 309 26.61 -46.76 23.15
N ASN A 310 26.13 -47.42 22.09
CA ASN A 310 26.97 -48.20 21.19
C ASN A 310 27.93 -47.32 20.37
N HIS A 311 27.64 -46.02 20.23
CA HIS A 311 28.46 -45.07 19.50
C HIS A 311 29.36 -44.22 20.41
N GLN A 312 28.84 -43.79 21.56
CA GLN A 312 29.54 -42.93 22.50
C GLN A 312 29.12 -43.27 23.93
N GLY A 313 30.07 -43.33 24.86
CA GLY A 313 29.77 -43.57 26.27
C GLY A 313 29.17 -42.33 26.93
N TYR A 314 27.92 -42.44 27.39
CA TYR A 314 27.22 -41.46 28.20
C TYR A 314 27.18 -41.94 29.65
N GLU A 315 27.58 -41.06 30.57
CA GLU A 315 27.51 -41.32 32.01
C GLU A 315 26.11 -40.98 32.54
N LYS A 316 25.60 -41.87 33.38
CA LYS A 316 24.38 -41.63 34.14
C LYS A 316 24.60 -40.50 35.14
N ALA A 317 23.80 -39.45 35.02
CA ALA A 317 23.86 -38.29 35.90
C ALA A 317 23.14 -38.52 37.24
N ARG A 318 21.87 -38.98 37.20
CA ARG A 318 21.08 -39.29 38.40
C ARG A 318 19.93 -40.25 38.11
N ASP A 319 19.56 -41.04 39.13
CA ASP A 319 18.27 -41.75 39.17
C ASP A 319 17.13 -40.79 39.48
N MET A 320 15.96 -41.08 38.90
CA MET A 320 14.74 -40.33 39.17
C MET A 320 13.50 -41.20 39.01
N VAL A 321 12.42 -40.78 39.65
CA VAL A 321 11.08 -41.34 39.45
C VAL A 321 10.28 -40.30 38.70
N ILE A 322 9.75 -40.67 37.55
CA ILE A 322 8.91 -39.79 36.71
C ILE A 322 7.47 -40.23 36.89
N ASN A 323 6.62 -39.28 37.28
CA ASN A 323 5.19 -39.50 37.31
C ASN A 323 4.65 -39.38 35.88
N THR A 324 4.21 -40.50 35.32
CA THR A 324 3.58 -40.57 34.00
C THR A 324 2.07 -40.76 34.16
N ALA A 325 1.34 -40.65 33.05
CA ALA A 325 -0.09 -40.99 33.03
C ALA A 325 -0.37 -42.47 33.41
N GLY A 326 0.62 -43.35 33.31
CA GLY A 326 0.55 -44.77 33.70
C GLY A 326 0.96 -45.07 35.13
N GLY A 327 1.47 -44.07 35.88
CA GLY A 327 2.03 -44.25 37.21
C GLY A 327 3.50 -43.81 37.31
N ASP A 328 4.12 -44.12 38.44
CA ASP A 328 5.52 -43.80 38.70
C ASP A 328 6.44 -44.78 37.97
N GLU A 329 7.29 -44.26 37.09
CA GLU A 329 8.27 -45.02 36.32
C GLU A 329 9.69 -44.70 36.76
N GLN A 330 10.54 -45.74 36.85
CA GLN A 330 11.97 -45.55 37.12
C GLN A 330 12.69 -45.07 35.86
N ALA A 331 13.43 -43.98 36.01
CA ALA A 331 14.18 -43.35 34.95
C ALA A 331 15.56 -42.91 35.47
N PHE A 332 16.44 -42.55 34.55
CA PHE A 332 17.67 -41.87 34.89
C PHE A 332 17.94 -40.76 33.87
N SER A 333 18.65 -39.70 34.26
CA SER A 333 19.10 -38.71 33.30
C SER A 333 20.54 -38.92 32.89
N ILE A 334 20.84 -38.45 31.69
CA ILE A 334 22.18 -38.26 31.16
C ILE A 334 22.35 -36.79 30.75
N LYS A 335 23.59 -36.38 30.55
CA LYS A 335 23.91 -35.09 29.93
C LYS A 335 24.53 -35.31 28.56
N VAL A 336 24.08 -34.53 27.60
CA VAL A 336 24.64 -34.49 26.25
C VAL A 336 25.34 -33.15 26.04
N ASP A 337 26.42 -33.15 25.26
CA ASP A 337 27.21 -31.96 25.02
C ASP A 337 26.41 -30.94 24.21
N GLN A 338 25.66 -31.43 23.22
CA GLN A 338 24.85 -30.62 22.33
C GLN A 338 23.50 -31.28 22.06
N PHE A 339 22.44 -30.49 22.12
CA PHE A 339 21.11 -30.88 21.67
C PHE A 339 20.59 -29.79 20.73
N SER A 340 20.15 -30.17 19.53
CA SER A 340 19.74 -29.20 18.52
C SER A 340 18.49 -29.57 17.75
N ILE A 341 17.70 -28.56 17.40
CA ILE A 341 16.49 -28.67 16.57
C ILE A 341 16.48 -27.49 15.59
N GLY A 342 16.34 -27.76 14.29
CA GLY A 342 16.24 -26.72 13.25
C GLY A 342 17.34 -25.66 13.29
N GLY A 343 18.58 -26.05 13.63
CA GLY A 343 19.72 -25.14 13.75
C GLY A 343 19.88 -24.45 15.11
N TYR A 344 18.88 -24.52 16.00
CA TYR A 344 19.00 -24.01 17.36
C TYR A 344 19.74 -25.01 18.24
N VAL A 345 20.77 -24.54 18.94
CA VAL A 345 21.70 -25.38 19.71
C VAL A 345 21.64 -25.02 21.19
N LEU A 346 21.41 -26.02 22.04
CA LEU A 346 21.63 -25.93 23.49
C LEU A 346 22.79 -26.83 23.89
N ASN A 347 23.71 -26.29 24.71
CA ASN A 347 24.87 -27.03 25.21
C ASN A 347 24.59 -27.61 26.61
N ASN A 348 25.26 -28.71 26.98
CA ASN A 348 25.16 -29.34 28.31
C ASN A 348 23.69 -29.63 28.69
N PHE A 349 22.97 -30.27 27.77
CA PHE A 349 21.54 -30.49 27.86
C PHE A 349 21.24 -31.79 28.60
N GLU A 350 20.26 -31.77 29.52
CA GLU A 350 19.82 -32.94 30.27
C GLU A 350 18.67 -33.63 29.53
N VAL A 351 18.80 -34.94 29.30
CA VAL A 351 17.72 -35.79 28.79
C VAL A 351 17.47 -36.95 29.76
N VAL A 352 16.21 -37.35 29.87
CA VAL A 352 15.79 -38.48 30.69
C VAL A 352 15.66 -39.72 29.83
N VAL A 353 16.16 -40.84 30.33
CA VAL A 353 16.05 -42.16 29.70
C VAL A 353 15.07 -42.99 30.51
N MET A 354 14.03 -43.51 29.85
CA MET A 354 13.05 -44.41 30.47
C MET A 354 12.37 -45.32 29.44
N GLU A 355 11.60 -46.29 29.93
CA GLU A 355 10.70 -47.04 29.05
C GLU A 355 9.59 -46.13 28.57
N LEU A 356 9.32 -46.15 27.26
CA LEU A 356 8.23 -45.42 26.65
C LEU A 356 7.28 -46.42 25.98
N PRO A 357 5.97 -46.12 25.92
CA PRO A 357 5.09 -46.83 25.00
C PRO A 357 5.68 -46.78 23.60
N ASN A 358 5.53 -47.85 22.82
CA ASN A 358 6.05 -47.86 21.46
C ASN A 358 5.31 -46.81 20.62
N PHE A 359 5.98 -45.68 20.38
CA PHE A 359 5.54 -44.65 19.46
C PHE A 359 6.17 -45.01 18.12
N ASP A 360 5.45 -45.66 17.21
CA ASP A 360 5.95 -46.23 15.95
C ASP A 360 6.87 -45.31 15.09
N LYS A 361 6.92 -44.00 15.40
CA LYS A 361 7.69 -42.98 14.67
C LYS A 361 8.45 -41.98 15.56
N ALA A 362 8.53 -42.19 16.87
CA ALA A 362 9.23 -41.27 17.77
C ALA A 362 10.16 -42.01 18.73
N ASP A 363 11.40 -41.54 18.81
CA ASP A 363 12.44 -42.02 19.72
C ASP A 363 12.25 -41.49 21.16
N GLY A 364 11.37 -40.51 21.35
CA GLY A 364 11.17 -39.82 22.61
C GLY A 364 10.15 -38.69 22.59
N LEU A 365 10.14 -37.90 23.67
CA LEU A 365 9.29 -36.74 23.90
C LEU A 365 10.15 -35.48 24.07
N LEU A 366 9.88 -34.44 23.29
CA LEU A 366 10.47 -33.11 23.47
C LEU A 366 9.73 -32.35 24.56
N GLY A 367 10.43 -32.07 25.66
CA GLY A 367 9.87 -31.40 26.83
C GLY A 367 10.19 -29.92 26.94
N MET A 368 9.63 -29.31 27.98
CA MET A 368 9.73 -27.88 28.25
C MET A 368 11.14 -27.42 28.65
N ASN A 369 12.08 -28.29 29.01
CA ASN A 369 13.46 -27.89 29.26
C ASN A 369 14.16 -27.33 28.00
N PHE A 370 13.73 -27.76 26.80
CA PHE A 370 14.09 -27.15 25.52
C PHE A 370 13.15 -26.00 25.14
N LEU A 371 11.85 -26.27 25.06
CA LEU A 371 10.87 -25.32 24.48
C LEU A 371 10.82 -23.99 25.21
N LYS A 372 10.98 -23.98 26.55
CA LYS A 372 10.95 -22.73 27.36
C LYS A 372 12.15 -21.81 27.15
N GLN A 373 13.18 -22.25 26.43
CA GLN A 373 14.31 -21.38 26.07
C GLN A 373 13.95 -20.41 24.94
N PHE A 374 12.79 -20.62 24.31
CA PHE A 374 12.31 -19.87 23.16
C PHE A 374 10.89 -19.37 23.42
N LYS A 375 10.53 -18.26 22.79
CA LYS A 375 9.14 -17.93 22.53
C LYS A 375 8.73 -18.79 21.34
N PHE A 376 7.97 -19.86 21.61
CA PHE A 376 7.61 -20.84 20.59
C PHE A 376 6.14 -20.77 20.21
N SER A 377 5.84 -21.14 18.96
CA SER A 377 4.47 -21.35 18.47
C SER A 377 4.42 -22.51 17.48
N ILE A 378 3.27 -23.19 17.42
CA ILE A 378 3.04 -24.33 16.51
C ILE A 378 1.91 -23.97 15.55
N ASP A 379 2.21 -23.93 14.26
CA ASP A 379 1.21 -23.87 13.20
C ASP A 379 0.81 -25.28 12.81
N GLN A 380 -0.34 -25.70 13.33
CA GLN A 380 -0.87 -27.04 13.12
C GLN A 380 -1.38 -27.29 11.70
N ASN A 381 -1.75 -26.24 10.96
CA ASN A 381 -2.27 -26.37 9.61
C ASN A 381 -1.14 -26.65 8.62
N ASN A 382 -0.01 -25.98 8.81
CA ASN A 382 1.17 -26.13 7.95
C ASN A 382 2.22 -27.09 8.54
N ALA A 383 1.98 -27.63 9.73
CA ALA A 383 2.91 -28.49 10.47
C ALA A 383 4.30 -27.84 10.63
N HIS A 384 4.32 -26.61 11.17
CA HIS A 384 5.55 -25.88 11.45
C HIS A 384 5.68 -25.53 12.93
N LEU A 385 6.90 -25.63 13.44
CA LEU A 385 7.33 -25.09 14.73
C LEU A 385 8.15 -23.82 14.47
N TYR A 386 7.79 -22.74 15.14
CA TYR A 386 8.55 -21.49 15.14
C TYR A 386 9.19 -21.31 16.51
N LEU A 387 10.48 -21.00 16.53
CA LEU A 387 11.27 -20.73 17.74
C LEU A 387 11.89 -19.34 17.61
N GLU A 388 11.69 -18.49 18.62
CA GLU A 388 12.33 -17.17 18.73
C GLU A 388 13.14 -17.12 20.05
N PRO A 389 14.46 -16.87 20.02
CA PRO A 389 15.25 -16.70 21.24
C PRO A 389 14.70 -15.57 22.11
N HIS A 390 14.72 -15.75 23.43
CA HIS A 390 14.43 -14.64 24.34
C HIS A 390 15.51 -13.55 24.20
N GLN A 391 15.09 -12.30 24.00
CA GLN A 391 15.98 -11.13 23.94
C GLN A 391 16.62 -10.81 25.29
#